data_AF-A0A0B4G633-F1
#
_entry.id   AF-A0A0B4G633-F1
#
_cell.length_a   1.000
_cell.length_b   1.000
_cell.length_c   1.000
_cell.angle_alpha   90.00
_cell.angle_beta   90.00
_cell.angle_gamma   90.00
#
_symmetry.space_group_name_H-M   'P 1'
#
loop_
_entity.id
_entity.type
_entity.pdbx_description
1 polymer ?
#
loop_
_entity_poly.entity_id
_entity_poly.type
_entity_poly.pdbx_seq_one_letter_code
_entity_poly.pdbx_strand_id
1 'polypeptide(L)'
;MLLGMLLHWIVDTNRRIYPSMERGGSIAYISDIGAQKLKPLFIAGSAVTVVLLDLAFLAERWLRHRGRLVRNQSSGERALVWLSILFALVGAAGLILLSIFDTWRHKKLHDVFLLLFIGGYWLSAVFICWEYQRLGIKNRQYRILRSSFWIKLAFILVELVLAIVFVSTTFTHNNNVAAVFEWVIAFIFTFYVASFIIDLKPAIYTKSHAARFEKTHQMEDGLDVNGRNGLTGNGFVADRTAAHF
;
A
#
# COMPACT_ATOMS: atom_id res chain seq x y z
N MET A 1 -4.65 2.89 19.78
CA MET A 1 -3.84 4.06 20.17
C MET A 1 -4.63 5.35 20.09
N LEU A 2 -5.02 5.83 18.90
CA LEU A 2 -5.67 7.13 18.69
C LEU A 2 -6.87 7.40 19.62
N LEU A 3 -7.84 6.49 19.67
CA LEU A 3 -9.00 6.63 20.55
C LEU A 3 -8.60 6.73 22.04
N GLY A 4 -7.59 5.97 22.46
CA GLY A 4 -7.08 6.02 23.83
C GLY A 4 -6.44 7.37 24.17
N MET A 5 -5.69 7.96 23.23
CA MET A 5 -5.12 9.30 23.40
C MET A 5 -6.21 10.38 23.45
N LEU A 6 -7.21 10.28 22.58
CA LEU A 6 -8.33 11.22 22.53
C LEU A 6 -9.16 11.18 23.83
N LEU A 7 -9.53 9.98 24.27
CA LEU A 7 -10.31 9.78 25.49
C LEU A 7 -9.54 10.21 26.74
N HIS A 8 -8.24 9.93 26.82
CA HIS A 8 -7.41 10.43 27.91
C HIS A 8 -7.40 11.95 27.97
N TRP A 9 -7.26 12.63 26.82
CA TRP A 9 -7.30 14.10 26.79
C TRP A 9 -8.67 14.67 27.16
N ILE A 10 -9.76 14.05 26.70
CA ILE A 10 -11.12 14.54 26.98
C ILE A 10 -11.53 14.27 28.44
N VAL A 11 -11.29 13.05 28.95
CA VAL A 11 -11.86 12.56 30.21
C VAL A 11 -10.90 12.74 31.38
N ASP A 12 -9.64 12.32 31.23
CA ASP A 12 -8.68 12.30 32.35
C ASP A 12 -8.06 13.68 32.59
N THR A 13 -7.70 14.38 31.52
CA THR A 13 -7.09 15.71 31.62
C THR A 13 -8.09 16.87 31.47
N ASN A 14 -9.37 16.55 31.23
CA ASN A 14 -10.45 17.53 31.06
C ASN A 14 -10.11 18.62 30.03
N ARG A 15 -9.60 18.22 28.87
CA ARG A 15 -9.19 19.09 27.75
C ARG A 15 -8.15 20.13 28.14
N ARG A 16 -7.21 19.76 29.02
CA ARG A 16 -6.11 20.62 29.43
C ARG A 16 -5.33 21.14 28.23
N ILE A 17 -4.99 22.43 28.26
CA ILE A 17 -4.09 23.06 27.30
C ILE A 17 -2.65 22.68 27.65
N TYR A 18 -1.95 22.03 26.72
CA TYR A 18 -0.56 21.65 26.89
C TYR A 18 0.38 22.78 26.45
N PRO A 19 1.57 22.92 27.05
CA PRO A 19 2.47 23.98 26.62
C PRO A 19 3.20 23.68 25.29
N SER A 20 3.04 22.47 24.71
CA SER A 20 3.44 22.17 23.32
C SER A 20 2.45 22.75 22.30
N MET A 21 1.21 23.06 22.72
CA MET A 21 0.20 23.66 21.86
C MET A 21 0.61 25.08 21.49
N GLU A 22 0.38 25.45 20.24
CA GLU A 22 0.59 26.83 19.81
C GLU A 22 -0.39 27.80 20.47
N ARG A 23 0.05 29.05 20.67
CA ARG A 23 -0.76 30.10 21.31
C ARG A 23 -2.08 30.28 20.55
N GLY A 24 -3.18 30.31 21.29
CA GLY A 24 -4.54 30.45 20.74
C GLY A 24 -5.23 29.13 20.37
N GLY A 25 -4.53 27.99 20.46
CA GLY A 25 -5.14 26.67 20.32
C GLY A 25 -5.87 26.22 21.60
N SER A 26 -7.08 25.68 21.44
CA SER A 26 -7.90 25.06 22.49
C SER A 26 -8.08 23.56 22.28
N ILE A 27 -7.87 23.06 21.05
CA ILE A 27 -7.92 21.65 20.70
C ILE A 27 -6.49 21.13 20.57
N ALA A 28 -6.16 20.08 21.32
CA ALA A 28 -4.83 19.48 21.27
C ALA A 28 -4.65 18.61 20.02
N TYR A 29 -3.49 18.75 19.38
CA TYR A 29 -3.05 17.84 18.33
C TYR A 29 -2.78 16.44 18.93
N ILE A 30 -2.82 15.40 18.10
CA ILE A 30 -2.41 14.04 18.50
C ILE A 30 -0.98 14.09 19.03
N SER A 31 -0.11 14.81 18.30
CA SER A 31 1.29 15.01 18.64
C SER A 31 1.49 15.74 19.97
N ASP A 32 0.61 16.68 20.34
CA ASP A 32 0.65 17.35 21.65
C ASP A 32 0.40 16.37 22.79
N ILE A 33 -0.62 15.52 22.68
CA ILE A 33 -0.91 14.49 23.69
C ILE A 33 0.21 13.44 23.71
N GLY A 34 0.73 13.10 22.53
CA GLY A 34 1.85 12.19 22.32
C GLY A 34 3.19 12.71 22.84
N ALA A 35 3.32 14.01 23.13
CA ALA A 35 4.53 14.58 23.72
C ALA A 35 4.56 14.48 25.26
N GLN A 36 3.43 14.12 25.88
CA GLN A 36 3.23 14.16 27.33
C GLN A 36 3.31 12.76 27.95
N LYS A 37 2.50 12.49 28.98
CA LYS A 37 2.44 11.19 29.69
C LYS A 37 2.20 10.00 28.75
N LEU A 38 1.50 10.21 27.63
CA LEU A 38 1.18 9.17 26.64
C LEU A 38 2.24 8.97 25.56
N LYS A 39 3.42 9.60 25.66
CA LYS A 39 4.52 9.38 24.71
C LYS A 39 4.88 7.90 24.49
N PRO A 40 4.97 7.05 25.54
CA PRO A 40 5.24 5.62 25.33
C PRO A 40 4.15 4.92 24.50
N LEU A 41 2.88 5.28 24.72
CA LEU A 41 1.75 4.75 23.96
C LEU A 41 1.80 5.21 22.49
N PHE A 42 2.18 6.47 22.26
CA PHE A 42 2.33 7.01 20.91
C PHE A 42 3.45 6.30 20.13
N ILE A 43 4.62 6.13 20.74
CA ILE A 43 5.75 5.42 20.11
C ILE A 43 5.38 3.96 19.83
N ALA A 44 4.84 3.25 20.83
CA ALA A 44 4.49 1.84 20.68
C ALA A 44 3.39 1.63 19.61
N GLY A 45 2.36 2.47 19.61
CA GLY A 45 1.28 2.37 18.63
C GLY A 45 1.73 2.76 17.22
N SER A 46 2.60 3.75 17.07
CA SER A 46 3.23 4.08 15.78
C SER A 46 4.08 2.91 15.27
N ALA A 47 4.93 2.32 16.11
CA ALA A 47 5.76 1.17 15.74
C ALA A 47 4.90 -0.04 15.31
N VAL A 48 3.86 -0.37 16.07
CA VAL A 48 2.92 -1.46 15.71
C VAL A 48 2.22 -1.17 14.38
N THR A 49 1.76 0.07 14.17
CA THR A 49 1.08 0.47 12.93
C THR A 49 1.98 0.27 11.71
N VAL A 50 3.22 0.77 11.78
CA VAL A 50 4.21 0.66 10.71
C VAL A 50 4.54 -0.80 10.41
N VAL A 51 4.84 -1.60 11.44
CA VAL A 51 5.17 -3.02 11.27
C VAL A 51 4.02 -3.79 10.63
N LEU A 52 2.79 -3.60 11.10
CA LEU A 52 1.63 -4.28 10.53
C LEU A 52 1.35 -3.86 9.09
N LEU A 53 1.50 -2.58 8.77
CA LEU A 53 1.32 -2.07 7.41
C LEU A 53 2.40 -2.61 6.45
N ASP A 54 3.66 -2.61 6.87
CA ASP A 54 4.75 -3.17 6.07
C ASP A 54 4.57 -4.68 5.87
N LEU A 55 4.14 -5.40 6.91
CA LEU A 55 3.79 -6.82 6.79
C LEU A 55 2.62 -7.04 5.82
N ALA A 56 1.62 -6.16 5.80
CA ALA A 56 0.52 -6.25 4.83
C ALA A 56 1.02 -6.08 3.39
N PHE A 57 1.92 -5.11 3.14
CA PHE A 57 2.56 -4.94 1.82
C PHE A 57 3.39 -6.15 1.41
N LEU A 58 4.21 -6.68 2.33
CA LEU A 58 5.01 -7.88 2.09
C LEU A 58 4.14 -9.11 1.85
N ALA A 59 3.04 -9.27 2.60
CA ALA A 59 2.10 -10.36 2.44
C ALA A 59 1.41 -10.29 1.07
N GLU A 60 0.90 -9.14 0.65
CA GLU A 60 0.32 -8.96 -0.67
C GLU A 60 1.33 -9.35 -1.77
N ARG A 61 2.56 -8.86 -1.64
CA ARG A 61 3.63 -9.14 -2.59
C ARG A 61 3.98 -10.62 -2.65
N TRP A 62 4.13 -11.27 -1.49
CA TRP A 62 4.45 -12.69 -1.41
C TRP A 62 3.34 -13.56 -2.00
N LEU A 63 2.08 -13.22 -1.74
CA LEU A 63 0.91 -13.90 -2.30
C LEU A 63 0.83 -13.73 -3.82
N ARG A 64 1.19 -12.55 -4.34
CA ARG A 64 1.30 -12.27 -5.77
C ARG A 64 2.43 -13.06 -6.44
N HIS A 65 3.55 -13.24 -5.75
CA HIS A 65 4.66 -14.05 -6.24
C HIS A 65 4.33 -15.56 -6.26
N ARG A 66 3.59 -16.05 -5.26
CA ARG A 66 3.11 -17.44 -5.16
C ARG A 66 1.94 -17.78 -6.10
N GLY A 67 1.48 -16.84 -6.94
CA GLY A 67 0.36 -17.03 -7.87
C GLY A 67 -1.02 -17.13 -7.19
N ARG A 68 -1.12 -16.73 -5.91
CA ARG A 68 -2.40 -16.62 -5.20
C ARG A 68 -3.11 -15.30 -5.51
N LEU A 69 -2.37 -14.30 -5.97
CA LEU A 69 -2.86 -13.05 -6.55
C LEU A 69 -2.29 -12.88 -7.97
N VAL A 70 -2.94 -12.05 -8.81
CA VAL A 70 -2.57 -11.81 -10.21
C VAL A 70 -1.11 -11.35 -10.33
N ARG A 71 -0.26 -12.06 -11.07
CA ARG A 71 1.17 -11.74 -11.15
C ARG A 71 1.45 -10.50 -12.02
N ASN A 72 2.44 -9.68 -11.63
CA ASN A 72 2.96 -8.62 -12.50
C ASN A 72 3.74 -9.24 -13.66
N GLN A 73 3.47 -8.79 -14.88
CA GLN A 73 4.07 -9.34 -16.10
C GLN A 73 4.99 -8.33 -16.80
N SER A 74 4.86 -7.03 -16.51
CA SER A 74 5.62 -5.98 -17.21
C SER A 74 6.69 -5.32 -16.35
N SER A 75 7.76 -4.82 -16.99
CA SER A 75 8.86 -4.10 -16.33
C SER A 75 8.38 -2.85 -15.58
N GLY A 76 7.38 -2.14 -16.12
CA GLY A 76 6.80 -0.98 -15.43
C GLY A 76 6.01 -1.33 -14.17
N GLU A 77 5.34 -2.49 -14.12
CA GLU A 77 4.71 -2.99 -12.88
C GLU A 77 5.76 -3.39 -11.84
N ARG A 78 6.98 -3.78 -12.24
CA ARG A 78 8.08 -4.02 -11.29
C ARG A 78 8.61 -2.70 -10.73
N ALA A 79 8.75 -1.66 -11.55
CA ALA A 79 9.18 -0.34 -11.10
C ALA A 79 8.19 0.28 -10.10
N LEU A 80 6.88 0.24 -10.39
CA LEU A 80 5.83 0.74 -9.49
C LEU A 80 5.88 0.06 -8.12
N VAL A 81 6.11 -1.25 -8.08
CA VAL A 81 6.24 -1.99 -6.82
C VAL A 81 7.44 -1.52 -6.03
N TRP A 82 8.63 -1.45 -6.64
CA TRP A 82 9.82 -0.99 -5.93
C TRP A 82 9.68 0.44 -5.40
N LEU A 83 9.04 1.30 -6.19
CA LEU A 83 8.78 2.67 -5.80
C LEU A 83 7.79 2.75 -4.64
N SER A 84 6.71 1.95 -4.67
CA SER A 84 5.76 1.86 -3.56
C SER A 84 6.41 1.40 -2.25
N ILE A 85 7.33 0.42 -2.32
CA ILE A 85 8.07 -0.08 -1.15
C ILE A 85 9.01 0.98 -0.62
N LEU A 86 9.75 1.66 -1.49
CA LEU A 86 10.67 2.73 -1.09
C LEU A 86 9.92 3.82 -0.32
N PHE A 87 8.81 4.32 -0.87
CA PHE A 87 8.02 5.36 -0.21
C PHE A 87 7.30 4.87 1.04
N ALA A 88 6.89 3.60 1.10
CA ALA A 88 6.37 2.99 2.32
C ALA A 88 7.41 3.00 3.44
N LEU A 89 8.67 2.62 3.15
CA LEU A 89 9.76 2.65 4.12
C LEU A 89 10.10 4.09 4.58
N VAL A 90 10.02 5.07 3.68
CA VAL A 90 10.17 6.48 4.04
C VAL A 90 9.04 6.93 4.98
N GLY A 91 7.78 6.58 4.66
CA GLY A 91 6.63 6.88 5.50
C GLY A 91 6.71 6.21 6.87
N ALA A 92 7.14 4.95 6.90
CA ALA A 92 7.40 4.14 8.09
C ALA A 92 8.44 4.80 9.00
N ALA A 93 9.59 5.17 8.44
CA ALA A 93 10.62 5.90 9.16
C ALA A 93 10.10 7.24 9.69
N GLY A 94 9.35 8.00 8.88
CA GLY A 94 8.72 9.25 9.28
C GLY A 94 7.82 9.08 10.50
N LEU A 95 6.93 8.07 10.52
CA LEU A 95 5.99 7.83 11.61
C LEU A 95 6.67 7.41 12.92
N ILE A 96 7.72 6.58 12.84
CA ILE A 96 8.49 6.21 14.03
C ILE A 96 9.27 7.42 14.54
N LEU A 97 9.98 8.14 13.68
CA LEU A 97 10.83 9.25 14.08
C LEU A 97 10.01 10.42 14.64
N LEU A 98 8.86 10.78 14.05
CA LEU A 98 7.99 11.82 14.61
C LEU A 98 7.44 11.46 15.99
N SER A 99 7.28 10.17 16.29
CA SER A 99 6.81 9.72 17.62
C SER A 99 7.89 9.85 18.69
N ILE A 100 9.16 9.75 18.31
CA ILE A 100 10.32 9.89 19.21
C ILE A 100 10.69 11.38 19.38
N PHE A 101 10.80 12.10 18.27
CA PHE A 101 11.07 13.53 18.22
C PHE A 101 9.76 14.30 18.38
N ASP A 102 9.36 14.50 19.64
CA ASP A 102 8.10 15.14 20.01
C ASP A 102 8.06 16.65 19.74
N THR A 103 6.84 17.20 19.76
CA THR A 103 6.57 18.64 19.59
C THR A 103 7.05 19.50 20.76
N TRP A 104 7.34 18.91 21.92
CA TRP A 104 7.83 19.63 23.11
C TRP A 104 9.32 20.01 22.99
N ARG A 105 10.15 19.07 22.56
CA ARG A 105 11.62 19.19 22.57
C ARG A 105 12.17 19.48 21.19
N HIS A 106 11.55 18.94 20.14
CA HIS A 106 12.12 18.90 18.80
C HIS A 106 11.09 19.25 17.72
N LYS A 107 10.30 20.32 17.91
CA LYS A 107 9.22 20.73 17.00
C LYS A 107 9.60 20.73 15.51
N LYS A 108 10.72 21.36 15.14
CA LYS A 108 11.17 21.39 13.73
C LYS A 108 11.43 19.99 13.15
N LEU A 109 12.02 19.09 13.94
CA LEU A 109 12.25 17.72 13.49
C LEU A 109 10.93 16.96 13.39
N HIS A 110 10.03 17.14 14.36
CA HIS A 110 8.69 16.58 14.34
C HIS A 110 7.95 16.93 13.04
N ASP A 111 7.93 18.21 12.67
CA ASP A 111 7.23 18.71 11.48
C ASP A 111 7.82 18.13 10.18
N VAL A 112 9.14 17.99 10.11
CA VAL A 112 9.83 17.36 8.96
C VAL A 112 9.47 15.87 8.88
N PHE A 113 9.48 15.14 9.99
CA PHE A 113 9.12 13.72 10.00
C PHE A 113 7.62 13.51 9.75
N LEU A 114 6.75 14.43 10.17
CA LEU A 114 5.33 14.46 9.82
C LEU A 114 5.14 14.59 8.31
N LEU A 115 5.89 15.49 7.66
CA LEU A 115 5.86 15.63 6.20
C LEU A 115 6.34 14.35 5.50
N LEU A 116 7.43 13.74 5.99
CA LEU A 116 7.93 12.46 5.46
C LEU A 116 6.93 11.33 5.63
N PHE A 117 6.25 11.26 6.77
CA PHE A 117 5.18 10.30 7.04
C PHE A 117 4.03 10.44 6.04
N ILE A 118 3.44 11.65 5.95
CA ILE A 118 2.29 11.91 5.07
C ILE A 118 2.67 11.70 3.62
N GLY A 119 3.75 12.35 3.16
CA GLY A 119 4.20 12.27 1.77
C GLY A 119 4.64 10.86 1.37
N GLY A 120 5.36 10.15 2.24
CA GLY A 120 5.82 8.78 2.00
C GLY A 120 4.67 7.81 1.82
N TYR A 121 3.74 7.72 2.78
CA TYR A 121 2.61 6.79 2.64
C TYR A 121 1.63 7.19 1.55
N TRP A 122 1.37 8.49 1.35
CA TRP A 122 0.48 8.94 0.29
C TRP A 122 1.04 8.58 -1.09
N LEU A 123 2.34 8.83 -1.33
CA LEU A 123 2.97 8.52 -2.60
C LEU A 123 3.12 7.01 -2.81
N SER A 124 3.38 6.25 -1.74
CA SER A 124 3.32 4.78 -1.77
C SER A 124 1.94 4.29 -2.21
N ALA A 125 0.87 4.84 -1.62
CA ALA A 125 -0.51 4.50 -1.94
C ALA A 125 -0.84 4.80 -3.42
N VAL A 126 -0.37 5.93 -3.96
CA VAL A 126 -0.53 6.28 -5.39
C VAL A 126 0.09 5.22 -6.29
N PHE A 127 1.30 4.76 -5.98
CA PHE A 127 1.96 3.71 -6.78
C PHE A 127 1.26 2.35 -6.66
N ILE A 128 0.76 2.01 -5.48
CA ILE A 128 -0.09 0.82 -5.28
C ILE A 128 -1.34 0.94 -6.15
N CYS A 129 -2.08 2.04 -6.07
CA CYS A 129 -3.29 2.25 -6.87
C CYS A 129 -3.01 2.18 -8.38
N TRP A 130 -1.88 2.74 -8.84
CA TRP A 130 -1.47 2.65 -10.23
C TRP A 130 -1.17 1.20 -10.63
N GLU A 131 -0.48 0.44 -9.78
CA GLU A 131 -0.27 -1.00 -9.99
C GLU A 131 -1.62 -1.73 -10.15
N TYR A 132 -2.55 -1.52 -9.21
CA TYR A 132 -3.89 -2.11 -9.23
C TYR A 132 -4.70 -1.74 -10.49
N GLN A 133 -4.62 -0.49 -10.94
CA GLN A 133 -5.27 -0.05 -12.17
C GLN A 133 -4.75 -0.84 -13.37
N ARG A 134 -3.42 -0.95 -13.50
CA ARG A 134 -2.78 -1.64 -14.63
C ARG A 134 -3.11 -3.13 -14.65
N LEU A 135 -3.16 -3.75 -13.48
CA LEU A 135 -3.56 -5.14 -13.31
C LEU A 135 -5.05 -5.38 -13.59
N GLY A 136 -5.90 -4.45 -13.15
CA GLY A 136 -7.35 -4.50 -13.31
C GLY A 136 -7.79 -4.39 -14.78
N ILE A 137 -7.05 -3.63 -15.59
CA ILE A 137 -7.27 -3.54 -17.05
C ILE A 137 -7.01 -4.91 -17.71
N LYS A 138 -5.91 -5.57 -17.35
CA LYS A 138 -5.53 -6.88 -17.92
C LYS A 138 -6.44 -8.02 -17.44
N ASN A 139 -6.92 -7.94 -16.21
CA ASN A 139 -7.66 -9.03 -15.55
C ASN A 139 -9.08 -8.60 -15.19
N ARG A 140 -9.82 -8.14 -16.22
CA ARG A 140 -11.17 -7.57 -16.09
C ARG A 140 -12.17 -8.50 -15.38
N GLN A 141 -11.91 -9.81 -15.34
CA GLN A 141 -12.81 -10.83 -14.81
C GLN A 141 -12.91 -10.85 -13.27
N TYR A 142 -11.93 -10.31 -12.53
CA TYR A 142 -11.90 -10.40 -11.06
C TYR A 142 -12.48 -9.15 -10.39
N ARG A 143 -13.72 -9.25 -9.89
CA ARG A 143 -14.43 -8.13 -9.22
C ARG A 143 -13.73 -7.62 -7.96
N ILE A 144 -13.10 -8.52 -7.20
CA ILE A 144 -12.42 -8.16 -5.94
C ILE A 144 -11.27 -7.18 -6.16
N LEU A 145 -10.54 -7.32 -7.27
CA LEU A 145 -9.42 -6.44 -7.61
C LEU A 145 -9.90 -5.00 -7.92
N ARG A 146 -11.09 -4.86 -8.52
CA ARG A 146 -11.69 -3.55 -8.77
C ARG A 146 -12.23 -2.91 -7.50
N SER A 147 -12.87 -3.67 -6.62
CA SER A 147 -13.37 -3.16 -5.34
C SER A 147 -12.21 -2.61 -4.49
N SER A 148 -11.13 -3.37 -4.37
CA SER A 148 -9.91 -2.95 -3.68
C SER A 148 -9.28 -1.69 -4.28
N PHE A 149 -9.26 -1.58 -5.61
CA PHE A 149 -8.77 -0.39 -6.31
C PHE A 149 -9.60 0.86 -5.96
N TRP A 150 -10.93 0.79 -6.10
CA TRP A 150 -11.81 1.94 -5.85
C TRP A 150 -11.81 2.37 -4.40
N ILE A 151 -11.74 1.43 -3.45
CA ILE A 151 -11.63 1.74 -2.02
C ILE A 151 -10.34 2.51 -1.75
N LYS A 152 -9.18 2.03 -2.23
CA LYS A 152 -7.90 2.73 -2.02
C LYS A 152 -7.84 4.07 -2.73
N LEU A 153 -8.36 4.15 -3.95
CA LEU A 153 -8.42 5.42 -4.68
C LEU A 153 -9.25 6.45 -3.92
N ALA A 154 -10.39 6.04 -3.36
CA ALA A 154 -11.22 6.92 -2.53
C ALA A 154 -10.44 7.42 -1.30
N PHE A 155 -9.73 6.54 -0.59
CA PHE A 155 -8.88 6.94 0.53
C PHE A 155 -7.81 7.95 0.11
N ILE A 156 -7.05 7.68 -0.96
CA ILE A 156 -5.98 8.57 -1.43
C ILE A 156 -6.51 9.97 -1.78
N LEU A 157 -7.66 10.04 -2.44
CA LEU A 157 -8.27 11.32 -2.82
C LEU A 157 -8.80 12.09 -1.61
N VAL A 158 -9.49 11.39 -0.69
CA VAL A 158 -10.00 12.00 0.55
C VAL A 158 -8.83 12.48 1.41
N GLU A 159 -7.81 11.65 1.62
CA GLU A 159 -6.62 12.00 2.39
C GLU A 159 -5.86 13.17 1.76
N LEU A 160 -5.75 13.23 0.43
CA LEU A 160 -5.13 14.37 -0.25
C LEU A 160 -5.86 15.67 0.05
N VAL A 161 -7.19 15.69 -0.09
CA VAL A 161 -8.00 16.88 0.18
C VAL A 161 -7.86 17.30 1.65
N LEU A 162 -7.96 16.36 2.57
CA LEU A 162 -7.82 16.64 4.00
C LEU A 162 -6.41 17.13 4.35
N ALA A 163 -5.37 16.53 3.77
CA ALA A 163 -3.98 16.95 3.96
C ALA A 163 -3.73 18.37 3.46
N ILE A 164 -4.30 18.75 2.30
CA ILE A 164 -4.22 20.13 1.79
C ILE A 164 -4.88 21.10 2.78
N VAL A 165 -6.06 20.78 3.31
CA VAL A 165 -6.74 21.62 4.30
C VAL A 165 -5.93 21.71 5.60
N PHE A 166 -5.39 20.59 6.08
CA PHE A 166 -4.54 20.54 7.27
C PHE A 166 -3.29 21.42 7.12
N VAL A 167 -2.58 21.30 6.00
CA VAL A 167 -1.39 22.10 5.71
C VAL A 167 -1.75 23.58 5.58
N SER A 168 -2.80 23.91 4.83
CA SER A 168 -3.27 25.30 4.65
C SER A 168 -3.70 25.95 5.96
N THR A 169 -4.42 25.23 6.82
CA THR A 169 -4.87 25.74 8.12
C THR A 169 -3.72 25.88 9.12
N THR A 170 -2.72 25.01 9.04
CA THR A 170 -1.46 25.17 9.80
C THR A 170 -0.70 26.43 9.37
N PHE A 171 -0.54 26.69 8.07
CA PHE A 171 0.15 27.89 7.59
C PHE A 171 -0.61 29.20 7.89
N THR A 172 -1.93 29.15 7.97
CA THR A 172 -2.78 30.29 8.35
C THR A 172 -2.97 30.43 9.87
N HIS A 173 -2.25 29.63 10.68
CA HIS A 173 -2.28 29.66 12.15
C HIS A 173 -3.68 29.39 12.73
N ASN A 174 -4.53 28.66 12.00
CA ASN A 174 -5.86 28.28 12.44
C ASN A 174 -5.81 26.97 13.23
N ASN A 175 -5.17 27.03 14.39
CA ASN A 175 -4.68 25.88 15.15
C ASN A 175 -5.77 24.88 15.57
N ASN A 176 -6.96 25.38 15.95
CA ASN A 176 -8.08 24.51 16.30
C ASN A 176 -8.56 23.69 15.11
N VAL A 177 -8.65 24.33 13.94
CA VAL A 177 -9.09 23.67 12.71
C VAL A 177 -8.05 22.65 12.28
N ALA A 178 -6.78 23.04 12.24
CA ALA A 178 -5.69 22.14 11.90
C ALA A 178 -5.62 20.91 12.85
N ALA A 179 -5.80 21.10 14.17
CA ALA A 179 -5.87 19.99 15.13
C ALA A 179 -7.02 19.02 14.82
N VAL A 180 -8.21 19.54 14.49
CA VAL A 180 -9.36 18.69 14.10
C VAL A 180 -9.04 17.90 12.83
N PHE A 181 -8.45 18.53 11.82
CA PHE A 181 -8.08 17.84 10.58
C PHE A 181 -6.99 16.79 10.81
N GLU A 182 -6.01 17.01 11.70
CA GLU A 182 -5.03 15.98 12.07
C GLU A 182 -5.71 14.73 12.63
N TRP A 183 -6.67 14.90 13.56
CA TRP A 183 -7.45 13.79 14.11
C TRP A 183 -8.24 13.04 13.03
N VAL A 184 -8.95 13.79 12.18
CA VAL A 184 -9.76 13.21 11.09
C VAL A 184 -8.87 12.42 10.12
N ILE A 185 -7.73 12.99 9.71
CA ILE A 185 -6.74 12.32 8.85
C ILE A 185 -6.25 11.04 9.51
N ALA A 186 -5.87 11.07 10.79
CA ALA A 186 -5.36 9.89 11.47
C ALA A 186 -6.39 8.74 11.57
N PHE A 187 -7.67 9.08 11.80
CA PHE A 187 -8.75 8.07 11.79
C PHE A 187 -8.99 7.51 10.38
N ILE A 188 -9.01 8.36 9.35
CA ILE A 188 -9.17 7.92 7.96
C ILE A 188 -7.99 7.05 7.52
N PHE A 189 -6.77 7.44 7.87
CA PHE A 189 -5.56 6.65 7.64
C PHE A 189 -5.66 5.27 8.31
N THR A 190 -6.24 5.18 9.51
CA THR A 190 -6.49 3.88 10.16
C THR A 190 -7.43 3.00 9.34
N PHE A 191 -8.49 3.57 8.75
CA PHE A 191 -9.39 2.83 7.85
C PHE A 191 -8.73 2.47 6.52
N TYR A 192 -7.86 3.33 5.99
CA TYR A 192 -7.02 3.01 4.83
C TYR A 192 -6.14 1.79 5.11
N VAL A 193 -5.44 1.75 6.25
CA VAL A 193 -4.65 0.58 6.69
C VAL A 193 -5.52 -0.67 6.81
N ALA A 194 -6.70 -0.54 7.43
CA ALA A 194 -7.65 -1.65 7.55
C ALA A 194 -8.16 -2.17 6.18
N SER A 195 -8.17 -1.33 5.14
CA SER A 195 -8.60 -1.74 3.79
C SER A 195 -7.72 -2.85 3.18
N PHE A 196 -6.46 -2.99 3.60
CA PHE A 196 -5.56 -4.06 3.15
C PHE A 196 -6.01 -5.45 3.61
N ILE A 197 -6.84 -5.54 4.66
CA ILE A 197 -7.44 -6.83 5.08
C ILE A 197 -8.29 -7.41 3.94
N ILE A 198 -8.94 -6.55 3.14
CA ILE A 198 -9.77 -6.98 2.00
C ILE A 198 -8.91 -7.63 0.91
N ASP A 199 -7.70 -7.12 0.69
CA ASP A 199 -6.77 -7.67 -0.32
C ASP A 199 -6.18 -9.01 0.10
N LEU A 200 -6.00 -9.21 1.40
CA LEU A 200 -5.47 -10.45 1.97
C LEU A 200 -6.55 -11.53 2.14
N LYS A 201 -7.85 -11.17 2.19
CA LYS A 201 -8.97 -12.11 2.34
C LYS A 201 -8.97 -13.28 1.33
N PRO A 202 -8.73 -13.09 0.01
CA PRO A 202 -8.67 -14.19 -0.95
C PRO A 202 -7.60 -15.22 -0.65
N ALA A 203 -6.56 -14.85 0.10
CA ALA A 203 -5.48 -15.73 0.50
C ALA A 203 -5.74 -16.49 1.80
N ILE A 204 -6.85 -16.24 2.48
CA ILE A 204 -7.26 -17.03 3.65
C ILE A 204 -7.99 -18.29 3.18
N TYR A 205 -8.78 -18.19 2.10
CA TYR A 205 -9.45 -19.34 1.51
C TYR A 205 -8.47 -20.10 0.60
N THR A 206 -8.03 -21.28 1.05
CA THR A 206 -7.14 -22.20 0.32
C THR A 206 -7.87 -22.79 -0.88
N LYS A 207 -7.82 -22.12 -2.03
CA LYS A 207 -8.17 -22.78 -3.31
C LYS A 207 -7.14 -23.89 -3.62
N SER A 208 -7.65 -25.04 -4.08
CA SER A 208 -6.86 -26.15 -4.64
C SER A 208 -5.84 -25.63 -5.66
N HIS A 209 -4.70 -26.32 -5.81
CA HIS A 209 -3.60 -25.92 -6.70
C HIS A 209 -4.06 -25.66 -8.15
N ALA A 210 -5.15 -26.31 -8.58
CA ALA A 210 -5.79 -26.17 -9.89
C ALA A 210 -6.59 -24.86 -10.09
N ALA A 211 -6.91 -24.12 -9.03
CA ALA A 211 -7.66 -22.85 -9.10
C ALA A 211 -6.81 -21.63 -8.71
N ARG A 212 -5.47 -21.79 -8.65
CA ARG A 212 -4.51 -20.69 -8.58
C ARG A 212 -4.43 -20.01 -9.95
N PHE A 213 -4.07 -18.73 -9.98
CA PHE A 213 -3.88 -18.01 -11.23
C PHE A 213 -2.82 -18.73 -12.04
N GLU A 214 -3.22 -19.24 -13.21
CA GLU A 214 -2.38 -20.09 -14.03
C GLU A 214 -1.10 -19.36 -14.41
N LYS A 215 0.02 -20.06 -14.26
CA LYS A 215 1.33 -19.57 -14.64
C LYS A 215 1.32 -19.60 -16.17
N THR A 216 1.00 -18.49 -16.84
CA THR A 216 1.27 -18.38 -18.28
C THR A 216 2.79 -18.54 -18.44
N HIS A 217 3.22 -19.77 -18.65
CA HIS A 217 4.47 -20.04 -19.33
C HIS A 217 4.27 -19.43 -20.71
N GLN A 218 5.03 -18.38 -21.03
CA GLN A 218 5.39 -18.18 -22.42
C GLN A 218 6.11 -19.46 -22.82
N MET A 219 5.36 -20.42 -23.38
CA MET A 219 5.91 -21.36 -24.32
C MET A 219 6.24 -20.51 -25.54
N GLU A 220 7.47 -20.02 -25.61
CA GLU A 220 8.12 -19.87 -26.91
C GLU A 220 8.24 -21.29 -27.47
N ASP A 221 7.16 -21.80 -28.06
CA ASP A 221 7.24 -22.86 -29.06
C ASP A 221 7.85 -22.22 -30.31
N GLY A 222 9.16 -22.05 -30.28
CA GLY A 222 10.00 -21.89 -31.46
C GLY A 222 10.45 -23.26 -31.93
N LEU A 223 9.51 -24.10 -32.38
CA LEU A 223 9.83 -25.32 -33.10
C LEU A 223 9.84 -25.06 -34.61
N ASP A 224 11.01 -25.37 -35.16
CA ASP A 224 11.32 -25.76 -36.54
C ASP A 224 11.35 -24.69 -37.65
N VAL A 225 12.52 -24.06 -37.77
CA VAL A 225 13.04 -23.61 -39.07
C VAL A 225 14.47 -24.14 -39.27
N ASN A 226 14.58 -25.03 -40.27
CA ASN A 226 15.75 -25.35 -41.10
C ASN A 226 16.78 -26.43 -40.67
N GLY A 227 16.68 -27.57 -41.35
CA GLY A 227 17.70 -27.98 -42.32
C GLY A 227 18.95 -28.69 -41.77
N ARG A 228 18.87 -30.02 -41.60
CA ARG A 228 20.06 -30.89 -41.53
C ARG A 228 20.05 -31.90 -42.67
N ASN A 229 21.01 -31.71 -43.58
CA ASN A 229 21.44 -32.64 -44.62
C ASN A 229 21.82 -34.02 -44.05
N GLY A 230 21.49 -35.09 -44.77
CA GLY A 230 21.94 -36.45 -44.47
C GLY A 230 21.47 -37.49 -45.48
N LEU A 231 22.21 -37.60 -46.58
CA LEU A 231 22.20 -38.62 -47.64
C LEU A 231 21.82 -40.06 -47.21
N THR A 232 20.91 -40.69 -47.96
CA THR A 232 20.80 -42.13 -48.35
C THR A 232 19.38 -42.30 -48.94
N GLY A 233 19.11 -42.77 -50.15
CA GLY A 233 19.83 -43.69 -51.02
C GLY A 233 19.02 -44.98 -51.17
N ASN A 234 17.96 -44.97 -52.00
CA ASN A 234 17.59 -46.05 -52.95
C ASN A 234 16.17 -45.87 -53.49
N GLY A 235 16.07 -45.79 -54.82
CA GLY A 235 14.81 -45.82 -55.56
C GLY A 235 14.39 -47.25 -55.96
N PHE A 236 13.12 -47.38 -56.31
CA PHE A 236 12.50 -48.34 -57.25
C PHE A 236 11.06 -47.80 -57.45
N VAL A 237 10.79 -47.07 -58.54
CA VAL A 237 10.22 -47.52 -59.82
C VAL A 237 8.89 -48.27 -59.69
N ALA A 238 7.86 -47.67 -60.30
CA ALA A 238 6.50 -48.13 -60.45
C ALA A 238 6.35 -49.39 -61.31
N ASP A 239 5.34 -50.24 -61.02
CA ASP A 239 4.52 -50.85 -62.08
C ASP A 239 3.18 -51.46 -61.60
N ARG A 240 2.20 -51.39 -62.50
CA ARG A 240 1.06 -52.29 -62.82
C ARG A 240 0.00 -52.74 -61.80
N THR A 241 -1.22 -52.24 -62.05
CA THR A 241 -2.47 -52.99 -62.36
C THR A 241 -2.59 -54.49 -62.02
N ALA A 242 -3.59 -54.84 -61.20
CA ALA A 242 -4.57 -55.94 -61.36
C ALA A 242 -5.53 -55.91 -60.15
N ALA A 243 -6.82 -55.58 -60.32
CA ALA A 243 -7.93 -56.53 -60.47
C ALA A 243 -7.96 -57.64 -59.39
N HIS A 244 -8.99 -57.65 -58.53
CA HIS A 244 -9.85 -58.81 -58.30
C HIS A 244 -10.91 -58.54 -57.20
N PHE A 245 -12.17 -58.69 -57.61
CA PHE A 245 -13.44 -58.91 -56.88
C PHE A 245 -14.01 -57.81 -55.97
#